data_AF-A0A5C6Y5A6-F1
#
_entry.id   AF-A0A5C6Y5A6-F1
#
_cell.length_a   1.000
_cell.length_b   1.000
_cell.length_c   1.000
_cell.angle_alpha   90.00
_cell.angle_beta   90.00
_cell.angle_gamma   90.00
#
_symmetry.space_group_name_H-M   'P 1'
#
loop_
_entity.id
_entity.type
_entity.pdbx_description
1 polymer ?
#
loop_
_entity_poly.entity_id
_entity_poly.type
_entity_poly.pdbx_seq_one_letter_code
_entity_poly.pdbx_strand_id
1 'polypeptide(L)'
;MPKIAAFSNDLRDGLKGSVFEDKSKGFVSGAKNTEESIKFGIVGAIQHTQIEYQQVNYSNKPWANEPWQAINYVSCHDNHTLFDKLKISKPKAYEKEIKAMHQLASAIVLTSQGTPFLHADSEMMRTKNGEHNSYKSLDSINQINWNLKAKNADVATYFQNLIKLRKNILPLE
;
A
#
# COMPACT_ATOMS: atom_id res chain seq x y z
N MET A 1 -22.88 6.49 9.20
CA MET A 1 -23.42 5.72 8.06
C MET A 1 -22.98 4.27 8.19
N PRO A 2 -23.85 3.29 8.50
CA PRO A 2 -23.35 2.01 9.03
C PRO A 2 -22.99 0.91 7.99
N LYS A 3 -22.96 1.16 6.67
CA LYS A 3 -22.68 0.11 5.65
C LYS A 3 -21.85 0.60 4.44
N ILE A 4 -20.91 1.51 4.65
CA ILE A 4 -20.05 2.04 3.58
C ILE A 4 -18.60 1.94 4.02
N ALA A 5 -17.74 1.51 3.10
CA ALA A 5 -16.29 1.51 3.24
C ALA A 5 -15.66 2.50 2.25
N ALA A 6 -14.51 3.07 2.62
CA ALA A 6 -13.78 4.06 1.84
C ALA A 6 -12.29 3.68 1.75
N PHE A 7 -11.66 4.05 0.63
CA PHE A 7 -10.22 3.89 0.44
C PHE A 7 -9.44 4.80 1.39
N SER A 8 -8.54 4.21 2.18
CA SER A 8 -7.68 4.94 3.13
C SER A 8 -6.51 5.58 2.39
N ASN A 9 -6.68 6.84 1.97
CA ASN A 9 -5.60 7.64 1.40
C ASN A 9 -4.52 7.94 2.44
N ASP A 10 -4.90 8.02 3.72
CA ASP A 10 -3.97 8.25 4.83
C ASP A 10 -2.89 7.17 4.87
N LEU A 11 -3.28 5.90 4.88
CA LEU A 11 -2.35 4.77 4.88
C LEU A 11 -1.58 4.68 3.57
N ARG A 12 -2.25 4.86 2.42
CA ARG A 12 -1.62 4.77 1.10
C ARG A 12 -0.43 5.72 0.97
N ASP A 13 -0.66 7.00 1.23
CA ASP A 13 0.36 8.04 1.04
C ASP A 13 1.36 8.06 2.21
N GLY A 14 0.92 7.67 3.40
CA GLY A 14 1.83 7.39 4.52
C GLY A 14 2.84 6.29 4.16
N LEU A 15 2.41 5.21 3.49
CA LEU A 15 3.28 4.12 3.08
C LEU A 15 4.21 4.49 1.92
N LYS A 16 3.66 4.91 0.78
CA LYS A 16 4.41 5.04 -0.49
C LYS A 16 4.84 6.47 -0.83
N GLY A 17 4.31 7.47 -0.13
CA GLY A 17 4.43 8.88 -0.48
C GLY A 17 3.27 9.36 -1.34
N SER A 18 3.14 10.69 -1.44
CA SER A 18 2.09 11.37 -2.20
C SER A 18 1.97 10.86 -3.64
N VAL A 19 0.74 10.66 -4.08
CA VAL A 19 0.40 10.38 -5.49
C VAL A 19 0.47 11.60 -6.39
N PHE A 20 0.52 12.82 -5.84
CA PHE A 20 0.61 14.06 -6.62
C PHE A 20 2.06 14.49 -6.90
N GLU A 21 3.02 13.91 -6.16
CA GLU A 21 4.44 14.23 -6.29
C GLU A 21 5.23 12.94 -6.50
N ASP A 22 5.64 12.65 -7.74
CA ASP A 22 6.24 11.37 -8.10
C ASP A 22 7.48 11.01 -7.26
N LYS A 23 8.30 12.00 -6.93
CA LYS A 23 9.54 11.84 -6.15
C LYS A 23 9.32 11.80 -4.63
N SER A 24 8.11 12.12 -4.16
CA SER A 24 7.82 12.06 -2.72
C SER A 24 8.01 10.64 -2.20
N LYS A 25 8.51 10.54 -0.97
CA LYS A 25 8.74 9.28 -0.26
C LYS A 25 7.62 9.08 0.75
N GLY A 26 7.32 7.82 1.06
CA GLY A 26 6.57 7.43 2.25
C GLY A 26 7.43 6.65 3.24
N PHE A 27 6.80 6.12 4.28
CA PHE A 27 7.40 5.36 5.37
C PHE A 27 8.39 4.31 4.88
N VAL A 28 7.96 3.44 3.95
CA VAL A 28 8.82 2.32 3.50
C VAL A 28 10.02 2.78 2.70
N SER A 29 9.97 3.97 2.10
CA SER A 29 11.07 4.56 1.32
C SER A 29 11.93 5.54 2.13
N GLY A 30 11.64 5.71 3.42
CA GLY A 30 12.42 6.49 4.39
C GLY A 30 11.99 7.96 4.52
N ALA A 31 10.70 8.28 4.31
CA ALA A 31 10.17 9.57 4.73
C ALA A 31 10.07 9.63 6.26
N LYS A 32 10.29 10.81 6.83
CA LYS A 32 10.11 11.09 8.26
C LYS A 32 8.67 11.53 8.52
N ASN A 33 8.22 11.42 9.77
CA ASN A 33 6.92 11.91 10.22
C ASN A 33 5.74 11.26 9.48
N THR A 34 5.86 9.97 9.17
CA THR A 34 4.79 9.17 8.54
C THR A 34 4.21 8.13 9.50
N GLU A 35 4.86 7.95 10.65
CA GLU A 35 4.57 6.93 11.66
C GLU A 35 3.12 6.99 12.15
N GLU A 36 2.60 8.20 12.40
CA GLU A 36 1.21 8.37 12.86
C GLU A 36 0.18 8.01 11.77
N SER A 37 0.49 8.27 10.50
CA SER A 37 -0.36 7.82 9.37
C SER A 37 -0.34 6.30 9.24
N ILE A 38 0.81 5.66 9.52
CA ILE A 38 0.93 4.19 9.54
C ILE A 38 0.12 3.61 10.71
N LYS A 39 0.28 4.14 11.93
CA LYS A 39 -0.51 3.71 13.10
C LYS A 39 -2.01 3.86 12.86
N PHE A 40 -2.43 4.98 12.26
CA PHE A 40 -3.82 5.24 11.91
C PHE A 40 -4.39 4.23 10.92
N GLY A 41 -3.63 3.85 9.89
CA GLY A 41 -4.04 2.76 9.00
C GLY A 41 -4.03 1.38 9.66
N ILE A 42 -3.07 1.11 10.55
CA ILE A 42 -2.96 -0.17 11.28
C ILE A 42 -4.21 -0.46 12.11
N VAL A 43 -4.77 0.54 12.79
CA VAL A 43 -6.00 0.36 13.59
C VAL A 43 -7.28 0.39 12.74
N GLY A 44 -7.18 0.61 11.42
CA GLY A 44 -8.35 0.69 10.54
C GLY A 44 -9.10 2.02 10.63
N ALA A 45 -8.37 3.12 10.86
CA ALA A 45 -8.89 4.49 10.90
C ALA A 45 -10.01 4.78 11.93
N ILE A 46 -10.11 3.93 12.97
CA ILE A 46 -11.03 4.10 14.10
C ILE A 46 -10.43 4.99 15.20
N GLN A 47 -11.25 5.32 16.19
CA GLN A 47 -10.79 5.99 17.41
C GLN A 47 -9.83 5.07 18.18
N HIS A 48 -8.63 5.57 18.51
CA HIS A 48 -7.62 4.84 19.26
C HIS A 48 -6.77 5.81 20.09
N THR A 49 -6.46 5.44 21.33
CA THR A 49 -5.77 6.32 22.29
C THR A 49 -4.29 6.54 21.99
N GLN A 50 -3.66 5.65 21.21
CA GLN A 50 -2.24 5.70 20.88
C GLN A 50 -1.93 6.44 19.57
N ILE A 51 -2.88 7.22 19.04
CA ILE A 51 -2.74 7.96 17.78
C ILE A 51 -2.73 9.45 18.06
N GLU A 52 -1.68 10.11 17.58
CA GLU A 52 -1.55 11.56 17.58
C GLU A 52 -2.19 12.12 16.30
N TYR A 53 -3.51 12.27 16.29
CA TYR A 53 -4.28 12.58 15.08
C TYR A 53 -3.81 13.83 14.31
N GLN A 54 -3.27 14.83 14.99
CA GLN A 54 -2.76 16.05 14.34
C GLN A 54 -1.50 15.83 13.49
N GLN A 55 -0.87 14.66 13.60
CA GLN A 55 0.31 14.26 12.83
C GLN A 55 -0.03 13.25 11.72
N VAL A 56 -1.30 12.85 11.60
CA VAL A 56 -1.78 12.08 10.45
C VAL A 56 -1.84 13.02 9.24
N ASN A 57 -1.43 12.52 8.08
CA ASN A 57 -1.24 13.33 6.87
C ASN A 57 -2.49 14.10 6.40
N TYR A 58 -3.69 13.49 6.44
CA TYR A 58 -4.94 14.13 5.97
C TYR A 58 -6.04 14.15 7.02
N SER A 59 -6.11 13.15 7.89
CA SER A 59 -7.22 12.96 8.82
C SER A 59 -6.86 13.33 10.26
N ASN A 60 -7.28 14.51 10.71
CA ASN A 60 -7.08 14.97 12.09
C ASN A 60 -8.07 14.37 13.12
N LYS A 61 -8.85 13.38 12.73
CA LYS A 61 -9.80 12.62 13.56
C LYS A 61 -10.11 11.28 12.88
N PRO A 62 -10.58 10.26 13.61
CA PRO A 62 -11.04 9.03 12.97
C PRO A 62 -12.25 9.30 12.07
N TRP A 63 -12.30 8.58 10.96
CA TRP A 63 -13.41 8.66 9.99
C TRP A 63 -14.14 7.33 9.84
N ALA A 64 -13.58 6.23 10.35
CA ALA A 64 -14.24 4.94 10.44
C ALA A 64 -14.83 4.75 11.85
N ASN A 65 -16.05 4.23 11.93
CA ASN A 65 -16.61 3.74 13.20
C ASN A 65 -16.13 2.31 13.48
N GLU A 66 -15.97 1.51 12.42
CA GLU A 66 -15.54 0.12 12.47
C GLU A 66 -14.37 -0.10 11.50
N PRO A 67 -13.36 -0.93 11.83
CA PRO A 67 -12.17 -1.09 10.99
C PRO A 67 -12.47 -1.52 9.55
N TRP A 68 -13.50 -2.35 9.33
CA TRP A 68 -13.84 -2.84 7.99
C TRP A 68 -14.25 -1.73 7.02
N GLN A 69 -14.62 -0.55 7.53
CA GLN A 69 -14.92 0.63 6.72
C GLN A 69 -13.66 1.23 6.08
N ALA A 70 -12.48 0.90 6.58
CA ALA A 70 -11.22 1.31 5.97
C ALA A 70 -10.73 0.27 4.96
N ILE A 71 -10.76 0.62 3.68
CA ILE A 71 -10.11 -0.15 2.62
C ILE A 71 -8.63 0.24 2.60
N ASN A 72 -7.81 -0.61 3.18
CA ASN A 72 -6.37 -0.42 3.31
C ASN A 72 -5.67 -0.91 2.04
N TYR A 73 -4.86 -0.04 1.44
CA TYR A 73 -4.21 -0.30 0.17
C TYR A 73 -2.97 0.57 0.00
N VAL A 74 -2.13 0.20 -0.96
CA VAL A 74 -0.94 0.98 -1.33
C VAL A 74 -0.87 1.24 -2.85
N SER A 75 -1.50 0.40 -3.67
CA SER A 75 -1.61 0.61 -5.11
C SER A 75 -3.00 0.20 -5.58
N CYS A 76 -3.46 0.83 -6.65
CA CYS A 76 -4.64 0.50 -7.42
C CYS A 76 -4.33 0.74 -8.91
N HIS A 77 -5.34 0.68 -9.77
CA HIS A 77 -5.17 0.92 -11.20
C HIS A 77 -4.80 2.37 -11.52
N ASP A 78 -5.19 3.33 -10.67
CA ASP A 78 -4.80 4.73 -10.77
C ASP A 78 -3.36 4.96 -10.28
N ASN A 79 -2.75 6.05 -10.78
CA ASN A 79 -1.40 6.48 -10.46
C ASN A 79 -0.32 5.44 -10.84
N HIS A 80 0.92 5.71 -10.43
CA HIS A 80 2.00 4.72 -10.52
C HIS A 80 1.68 3.45 -9.70
N THR A 81 2.13 2.31 -10.23
CA THR A 81 2.26 1.08 -9.44
C THR A 81 3.18 1.33 -8.24
N LEU A 82 3.08 0.50 -7.19
CA LEU A 82 4.00 0.62 -6.04
C LEU A 82 5.46 0.49 -6.48
N PHE A 83 5.77 -0.47 -7.36
CA PHE A 83 7.13 -0.67 -7.85
C PHE A 83 7.67 0.55 -8.59
N ASP A 84 6.89 1.13 -9.50
CA ASP A 84 7.30 2.32 -10.26
C ASP A 84 7.48 3.53 -9.34
N LYS A 85 6.55 3.74 -8.41
CA LYS A 85 6.65 4.81 -7.40
C LYS A 85 7.92 4.70 -6.56
N LEU A 86 8.27 3.50 -6.11
CA LEU A 86 9.50 3.27 -5.33
C LEU A 86 10.75 3.50 -6.20
N LYS A 87 10.76 3.04 -7.46
CA LYS A 87 11.86 3.31 -8.40
C LYS A 87 12.07 4.81 -8.62
N ILE A 88 10.99 5.57 -8.81
CA ILE A 88 11.04 7.01 -9.06
C ILE A 88 11.47 7.79 -7.81
N SER A 89 10.95 7.44 -6.63
CA SER A 89 11.28 8.13 -5.36
C SER A 89 12.65 7.73 -4.78
N LYS A 90 13.17 6.56 -5.17
CA LYS A 90 14.48 6.02 -4.74
C LYS A 90 15.33 5.57 -5.94
N PRO A 91 15.72 6.49 -6.85
CA PRO A 91 16.39 6.13 -8.11
C PRO A 91 17.77 5.50 -7.92
N LYS A 92 18.40 5.69 -6.75
CA LYS A 92 19.70 5.12 -6.39
C LYS A 92 19.61 3.79 -5.61
N ALA A 93 18.40 3.32 -5.30
CA ALA A 93 18.23 2.07 -4.55
C ALA A 93 18.42 0.85 -5.44
N TYR A 94 19.07 -0.17 -4.90
CA TYR A 94 19.23 -1.46 -5.54
C TYR A 94 17.90 -2.19 -5.64
N GLU A 95 17.76 -3.12 -6.60
CA GLU A 95 16.52 -3.88 -6.81
C GLU A 95 16.09 -4.66 -5.55
N LYS A 96 17.06 -5.19 -4.78
CA LYS A 96 16.79 -5.85 -3.50
C LYS A 96 16.15 -4.92 -2.46
N GLU A 97 16.55 -3.65 -2.44
CA GLU A 97 16.01 -2.66 -1.50
C GLU A 97 14.59 -2.28 -1.92
N ILE A 98 14.36 -2.05 -3.22
CA ILE A 98 13.01 -1.81 -3.76
C ILE A 98 12.07 -2.98 -3.45
N LYS A 99 12.53 -4.22 -3.63
CA LYS A 99 11.78 -5.44 -3.28
C LYS A 99 11.42 -5.47 -1.79
N ALA A 100 12.39 -5.18 -0.91
CA ALA A 100 12.14 -5.13 0.53
C ALA A 100 11.12 -4.05 0.92
N MET A 101 11.21 -2.85 0.35
CA MET A 101 10.23 -1.78 0.56
C MET A 101 8.83 -2.18 0.08
N HIS A 102 8.75 -2.84 -1.08
CA HIS A 102 7.51 -3.32 -1.67
C HIS A 102 6.85 -4.40 -0.79
N GLN A 103 7.63 -5.37 -0.32
CA GLN A 103 7.17 -6.42 0.61
C GLN A 103 6.71 -5.82 1.94
N LEU A 104 7.47 -4.87 2.51
CA LEU A 104 7.10 -4.20 3.76
C LEU A 104 5.76 -3.44 3.64
N ALA A 105 5.56 -2.67 2.57
CA ALA A 105 4.30 -1.96 2.37
C ALA A 105 3.11 -2.92 2.28
N SER A 106 3.31 -4.04 1.59
CA SER A 106 2.28 -5.07 1.39
C SER A 106 2.00 -5.84 2.68
N ALA A 107 3.04 -6.08 3.51
CA ALA A 107 2.90 -6.64 4.84
C ALA A 107 2.02 -5.76 5.71
N ILE A 108 2.32 -4.46 5.79
CA ILE A 108 1.52 -3.51 6.57
C ILE A 108 0.05 -3.55 6.12
N VAL A 109 -0.24 -3.51 4.82
CA VAL A 109 -1.62 -3.62 4.31
C VAL A 109 -2.29 -4.93 4.75
N LEU A 110 -1.60 -6.07 4.60
CA LEU A 110 -2.16 -7.39 4.87
C LEU A 110 -2.27 -7.74 6.36
N THR A 111 -1.50 -7.09 7.24
CA THR A 111 -1.53 -7.33 8.69
C THR A 111 -2.25 -6.24 9.48
N SER A 112 -2.66 -5.14 8.85
CA SER A 112 -3.46 -4.09 9.50
C SER A 112 -4.91 -4.52 9.73
N GLN A 113 -5.58 -3.90 10.70
CA GLN A 113 -7.03 -3.99 10.85
C GLN A 113 -7.74 -3.38 9.63
N GLY A 114 -8.98 -3.79 9.40
CA GLY A 114 -9.79 -3.33 8.26
C GLY A 114 -9.76 -4.22 7.03
N THR A 115 -10.09 -3.66 5.87
CA THR A 115 -10.29 -4.42 4.63
C THR A 115 -9.09 -4.27 3.70
N PRO A 116 -8.19 -5.27 3.58
CA PRO A 116 -7.04 -5.17 2.69
C PRO A 116 -7.49 -5.25 1.22
N PHE A 117 -6.96 -4.35 0.40
CA PHE A 117 -7.12 -4.35 -1.04
C PHE A 117 -5.76 -4.46 -1.72
N LEU A 118 -5.67 -5.36 -2.69
CA LEU A 118 -4.46 -5.57 -3.50
C LEU A 118 -4.77 -5.26 -4.96
N HIS A 119 -3.92 -4.43 -5.57
CA HIS A 119 -3.92 -4.26 -7.01
C HIS A 119 -3.31 -5.49 -7.68
N ALA A 120 -4.00 -6.02 -8.70
CA ALA A 120 -3.52 -7.17 -9.47
C ALA A 120 -2.06 -6.99 -9.92
N ASP A 121 -1.29 -8.05 -9.72
CA ASP A 121 0.14 -8.20 -10.00
C ASP A 121 1.09 -7.42 -9.07
N SER A 122 0.56 -6.77 -8.03
CA SER A 122 1.43 -6.20 -6.99
C SER A 122 2.27 -7.29 -6.32
N GLU A 123 1.75 -8.50 -6.18
CA GLU A 123 2.47 -9.67 -5.69
C GLU A 123 3.62 -10.14 -6.60
N MET A 124 3.73 -9.55 -7.80
CA MET A 124 4.77 -9.84 -8.80
C MET A 124 5.62 -8.61 -9.14
N MET A 125 5.51 -7.52 -8.36
CA MET A 125 6.19 -6.24 -8.60
C MET A 125 5.87 -5.63 -9.98
N ARG A 126 4.57 -5.58 -10.32
CA ARG A 126 4.06 -4.96 -11.56
C ARG A 126 4.69 -3.59 -11.85
N THR A 127 5.06 -3.37 -13.10
CA THR A 127 5.45 -2.07 -13.64
C THR A 127 4.50 -1.67 -14.77
N LYS A 128 4.23 -0.37 -14.89
CA LYS A 128 3.63 0.29 -16.06
C LYS A 128 4.67 1.14 -16.80
N ASN A 129 5.95 0.80 -16.67
CA ASN A 129 7.09 1.56 -17.19
C ASN A 129 7.09 3.03 -16.74
N GLY A 130 6.63 3.30 -15.52
CA GLY A 130 6.53 4.65 -14.98
C GLY A 130 5.36 5.48 -15.52
N GLU A 131 4.43 4.90 -16.28
CA GLU A 131 3.19 5.61 -16.65
C GLU A 131 2.36 5.90 -15.39
N HIS A 132 1.93 7.16 -15.25
CA HIS A 132 1.15 7.61 -14.10
C HIS A 132 -0.35 7.38 -14.32
N ASN A 133 -0.84 7.58 -15.55
CA ASN A 133 -2.25 7.40 -15.86
C ASN A 133 -2.42 6.60 -17.15
N SER A 134 -2.54 5.29 -17.00
CA SER A 134 -2.53 4.36 -18.12
C SER A 134 -3.92 4.05 -18.71
N TYR A 135 -4.94 4.86 -18.46
CA TYR A 135 -6.34 4.56 -18.84
C TYR A 135 -6.55 4.25 -20.33
N LYS A 136 -5.73 4.82 -21.21
CA LYS A 136 -5.75 4.63 -22.67
C LYS A 136 -4.46 4.06 -23.23
N SER A 137 -3.53 3.66 -22.36
CA SER A 137 -2.23 3.16 -22.79
C SER A 137 -2.36 1.75 -23.36
N LEU A 138 -1.39 1.40 -24.20
CA LEU A 138 -1.34 0.12 -24.90
C LEU A 138 -1.23 -1.07 -23.93
N ASP A 139 -1.50 -2.27 -24.44
CA ASP A 139 -1.32 -3.52 -23.70
C ASP A 139 0.10 -3.69 -23.17
N SER A 140 1.12 -3.21 -23.90
CA SER A 140 2.51 -3.22 -23.44
C SER A 140 2.76 -2.48 -22.12
N ILE A 141 1.83 -1.59 -21.71
CA ILE A 141 1.81 -0.89 -20.43
C ILE A 141 0.85 -1.54 -19.43
N ASN A 142 -0.32 -1.99 -19.88
CA ASN A 142 -1.41 -2.39 -18.99
C ASN A 142 -1.52 -3.90 -18.72
N GLN A 143 -1.00 -4.75 -19.59
CA GLN A 143 -1.16 -6.20 -19.51
C GLN A 143 -0.58 -6.78 -18.22
N ILE A 144 -1.18 -7.89 -17.76
CA ILE A 144 -0.58 -8.74 -16.74
C ILE A 144 0.62 -9.46 -17.36
N ASN A 145 1.83 -9.07 -16.96
CA ASN A 145 3.05 -9.71 -17.44
C ASN A 145 3.38 -10.95 -16.60
N TRP A 146 2.89 -12.11 -17.03
CA TRP A 146 3.10 -13.38 -16.34
C TRP A 146 4.57 -13.79 -16.18
N ASN A 147 5.49 -13.25 -16.99
CA ASN A 147 6.92 -13.50 -16.79
C ASN A 147 7.44 -12.90 -15.47
N LEU A 148 6.80 -11.84 -14.96
CA LEU A 148 7.12 -11.28 -13.65
C LEU A 148 6.77 -12.25 -12.52
N LYS A 149 5.78 -13.12 -12.70
CA LYS A 149 5.45 -14.19 -11.73
C LYS A 149 6.64 -15.12 -11.53
N ALA A 150 7.24 -15.56 -12.62
CA ALA A 150 8.39 -16.46 -12.60
C ALA A 150 9.62 -15.73 -12.03
N LYS A 151 9.86 -14.48 -12.45
CA LYS A 151 10.98 -13.66 -11.98
C LYS A 151 10.91 -13.36 -10.47
N ASN A 152 9.71 -13.10 -9.96
CA ASN A 152 9.45 -12.65 -8.59
C ASN A 152 8.64 -13.67 -7.77
N ALA A 153 8.88 -14.96 -8.00
CA ALA A 153 8.15 -16.05 -7.33
C ALA A 153 8.28 -15.99 -5.79
N ASP A 154 9.39 -15.45 -5.29
CA ASP A 154 9.63 -15.19 -3.87
C ASP A 154 8.65 -14.15 -3.30
N VAL A 155 8.37 -13.07 -4.05
CA VAL A 155 7.41 -12.04 -3.67
C VAL A 155 5.98 -12.59 -3.69
N ALA A 156 5.63 -13.37 -4.71
CA ALA A 156 4.32 -14.00 -4.79
C ALA A 156 4.09 -14.97 -3.60
N THR A 157 5.10 -15.78 -3.26
CA THR A 157 5.07 -16.67 -2.09
C THR A 157 4.93 -15.88 -0.79
N TYR A 158 5.64 -14.75 -0.66
CA TYR A 158 5.52 -13.87 0.50
C TYR A 158 4.09 -13.36 0.70
N PHE A 159 3.43 -12.90 -0.37
CA PHE A 159 2.02 -12.46 -0.32
C PHE A 159 1.09 -13.61 0.06
N GLN A 160 1.26 -14.79 -0.54
CA GLN A 160 0.46 -15.97 -0.20
C GLN A 160 0.57 -16.33 1.28
N ASN A 161 1.78 -16.28 1.84
CA ASN A 161 2.02 -16.57 3.25
C ASN A 161 1.37 -15.52 4.16
N LEU A 162 1.44 -14.22 3.84
CA LEU A 162 0.75 -13.17 4.60
C LEU A 162 -0.77 -13.31 4.53
N ILE A 163 -1.33 -13.64 3.37
CA ILE A 163 -2.76 -13.88 3.21
C ILE A 163 -3.18 -15.11 4.03
N LYS A 164 -2.38 -16.19 3.99
CA LYS A 164 -2.61 -17.39 4.80
C LYS A 164 -2.54 -17.04 6.29
N LEU A 165 -1.57 -16.23 6.72
CA LEU A 165 -1.45 -15.76 8.09
C LEU A 165 -2.71 -15.01 8.52
N ARG A 166 -3.13 -13.99 7.74
CA ARG A 166 -4.34 -13.20 8.02
C ARG A 166 -5.60 -14.05 8.14
N LYS A 167 -5.76 -15.07 7.28
CA LYS A 167 -6.93 -15.95 7.30
C LYS A 167 -6.97 -16.90 8.52
N ASN A 168 -5.83 -17.20 9.12
CA ASN A 168 -5.72 -18.17 10.22
C ASN A 168 -5.56 -17.53 11.60
N ILE A 169 -5.34 -16.22 11.66
CA ILE A 169 -5.36 -15.46 12.91
C ILE A 169 -6.77 -14.88 13.07
N LEU A 170 -7.45 -15.21 14.17
CA LEU A 170 -8.68 -14.50 14.56
C LEU A 170 -8.37 -12.99 14.63
N PRO A 171 -9.28 -12.11 14.21
CA PRO A 171 -9.06 -10.67 14.35
C PRO A 171 -8.56 -10.37 15.76
N LEU A 172 -7.51 -9.56 15.91
CA LEU A 172 -7.09 -9.10 17.23
C LEU A 172 -8.28 -8.34 17.82
N GLU A 173 -9.02 -8.99 18.74
CA GLU A 173 -10.11 -8.41 19.52
C GLU A 173 -9.56 -7.42 20.57
#